data_AF-A0A654D7A5-F1
#
_entry.id   AF-A0A654D7A5-F1
#
_cell.length_a   1.000
_cell.length_b   1.000
_cell.length_c   1.000
_cell.angle_alpha   90.00
_cell.angle_beta   90.00
_cell.angle_gamma   90.00
#
_symmetry.space_group_name_H-M   'P 1'
#
loop_
_entity.id
_entity.type
_entity.pdbx_description
1 polymer ?
#
loop_
_entity_poly.entity_id
_entity_poly.type
_entity_poly.pdbx_seq_one_letter_code
_entity_poly.pdbx_strand_id
1 'polypeptide(L)'
;MAGGHPRGVALHLLTWARTNETRLATWDEFEGLDGPEPLWRVPVTRMKMQREHLVPLSPAVVALLADVRRYSRSRYVFAGEKPEQAISQNTMIYGC
;
A
#
# COMPACT_ATOMS: atom_id res chain seq x y z
N MET A 1 -7.06 14.35 11.75
CA MET A 1 -7.92 13.16 11.90
C MET A 1 -7.18 11.96 11.33
N ALA A 2 -6.20 11.43 12.07
CA ALA A 2 -5.42 10.26 11.68
C ALA A 2 -6.02 9.01 12.36
N GLY A 3 -7.22 8.63 11.91
CA GLY A 3 -7.84 7.35 12.24
C GLY A 3 -7.59 6.39 11.10
N GLY A 4 -7.28 5.12 11.39
CA GLY A 4 -6.81 4.18 10.38
C GLY A 4 -7.76 4.05 9.19
N HIS A 5 -7.14 3.78 8.05
CA HIS A 5 -7.85 3.65 6.79
C HIS A 5 -8.31 2.20 6.66
N PRO A 6 -9.62 1.88 6.67
CA PRO A 6 -10.10 0.51 6.41
C PRO A 6 -9.60 -0.05 5.07
N ARG A 7 -9.24 0.85 4.15
CA ARG A 7 -8.59 0.57 2.87
C ARG A 7 -7.19 -0.05 3.00
N GLY A 8 -6.45 0.24 4.08
CA GLY A 8 -5.15 -0.38 4.37
C GLY A 8 -5.30 -1.85 4.71
N VAL A 9 -6.21 -2.19 5.62
CA VAL A 9 -6.54 -3.58 5.96
C VAL A 9 -7.07 -4.33 4.74
N ALA A 10 -7.94 -3.69 3.93
CA ALA A 10 -8.42 -4.29 2.69
C ALA A 10 -7.28 -4.55 1.69
N LEU A 11 -6.32 -3.63 1.51
CA LEU A 11 -5.15 -3.88 0.66
C LEU A 11 -4.32 -5.06 1.17
N HIS A 12 -4.10 -5.14 2.49
CA HIS A 12 -3.39 -6.25 3.12
C HIS A 12 -4.08 -7.60 2.89
N LEU A 13 -5.41 -7.66 3.06
CA LEU A 13 -6.19 -8.89 2.88
C LEU A 13 -6.26 -9.33 1.42
N LEU A 14 -6.40 -8.39 0.49
CA LEU A 14 -6.53 -8.69 -0.94
C LEU A 14 -5.20 -9.08 -1.60
N THR A 15 -4.07 -8.66 -1.03
CA THR A 15 -2.73 -8.93 -1.59
C THR A 15 -1.92 -9.94 -0.77
N TRP A 16 -2.33 -10.21 0.47
CA TRP A 16 -1.57 -10.99 1.45
C TRP A 16 -0.15 -10.45 1.72
N ALA A 17 0.13 -9.21 1.31
CA ALA A 17 1.41 -8.54 1.52
C ALA A 17 1.65 -8.31 3.01
N ARG A 18 2.89 -8.31 3.50
CA ARG A 18 3.14 -8.14 4.95
C ARG A 18 2.72 -6.75 5.44
N THR A 19 2.52 -6.60 6.75
CA THR A 19 2.16 -5.30 7.37
C THR A 19 3.13 -4.18 6.98
N ASN A 20 4.44 -4.45 7.03
CA ASN A 20 5.46 -3.46 6.64
C ASN A 20 5.47 -3.18 5.13
N GLU A 21 5.07 -4.14 4.30
CA GLU A 21 4.94 -3.96 2.86
C GLU A 21 3.83 -2.96 2.58
N THR A 22 2.64 -3.25 3.12
CA THR A 22 1.41 -2.46 2.99
C THR A 22 1.57 -1.04 3.54
N ARG A 23 2.11 -0.92 4.75
CA ARG A 23 2.24 0.35 5.46
C ARG A 23 3.21 1.31 4.77
N LEU A 24 4.34 0.77 4.30
CA LEU A 24 5.39 1.55 3.68
C LEU A 24 5.25 1.59 2.15
N ALA A 25 4.15 1.08 1.59
CA ALA A 25 3.89 1.09 0.17
C ALA A 25 3.90 2.53 -0.36
N THR A 26 4.64 2.76 -1.44
CA THR A 26 4.69 4.05 -2.11
C THR A 26 4.11 3.93 -3.50
N TRP A 27 3.59 5.04 -4.00
CA TRP A 27 2.85 5.05 -5.26
C TRP A 27 3.69 4.66 -6.50
N ASP A 28 5.00 4.87 -6.44
CA ASP A 28 5.97 4.50 -7.48
C ASP A 28 6.24 2.99 -7.55
N GLU A 29 5.78 2.21 -6.58
CA GLU A 29 5.90 0.74 -6.59
C GLU A 29 4.77 0.05 -7.38
N PHE A 30 3.71 0.78 -7.74
CA PHE A 30 2.55 0.24 -8.45
C PHE A 30 2.66 0.54 -9.95
N GLU A 31 2.79 -0.52 -10.73
CA GLU A 31 3.01 -0.50 -12.18
C GLU A 31 1.71 -0.87 -12.91
N GLY A 32 1.47 -0.22 -14.05
CA GLY A 32 0.41 -0.64 -14.98
C GLY A 32 -1.01 -0.63 -14.40
N LEU A 33 -1.32 0.26 -13.44
CA LEU A 33 -2.64 0.30 -12.78
C LEU A 33 -3.83 0.49 -13.75
N ASP A 34 -3.61 1.12 -14.90
CA ASP A 34 -4.62 1.31 -15.96
C ASP A 34 -4.51 0.26 -17.08
N GLY A 35 -3.58 -0.70 -16.95
CA GLY A 35 -3.27 -1.72 -17.95
C GLY A 35 -3.88 -3.09 -17.65
N PRO A 36 -3.65 -4.08 -18.54
CA PRO A 36 -4.19 -5.43 -18.38
C PRO A 36 -3.49 -6.25 -17.29
N GLU A 37 -2.26 -5.89 -16.91
CA GLU A 37 -1.43 -6.63 -15.95
C GLU A 37 -0.89 -5.70 -14.85
N PRO A 38 -1.76 -5.16 -13.99
CA PRO A 38 -1.35 -4.29 -12.90
C PRO A 38 -0.54 -5.06 -11.85
N LEU A 39 0.57 -4.47 -11.41
CA LEU A 39 1.54 -5.12 -10.54
C LEU A 39 1.99 -4.18 -9.41
N TRP A 40 2.18 -4.73 -8.21
CA TRP A 40 2.90 -4.04 -7.14
C TRP A 40 4.24 -4.71 -6.91
N ARG A 41 5.33 -3.94 -7.12
CA ARG A 41 6.71 -4.37 -6.96
C ARG A 41 7.28 -3.86 -5.64
N VAL A 42 7.30 -4.71 -4.64
CA VAL A 42 7.92 -4.38 -3.35
C VAL A 42 9.45 -4.48 -3.48
N PRO A 43 10.19 -3.39 -3.21
CA PRO A 43 11.63 -3.34 -3.44
C PRO A 43 12.41 -4.24 -2.48
N VAL A 44 13.52 -4.79 -2.99
CA VAL A 44 14.48 -5.64 -2.24
C VAL A 44 14.99 -5.00 -0.96
N THR A 45 15.10 -3.66 -0.93
CA THR A 45 15.60 -2.89 0.22
C THR A 45 14.71 -3.06 1.46
N ARG A 46 13.43 -3.44 1.27
CA ARG A 46 12.50 -3.74 2.36
C ARG A 46 12.40 -5.23 2.69
N MET A 47 13.06 -6.10 1.92
CA MET A 47 12.93 -7.56 1.99
C MET A 47 14.12 -8.23 2.68
N LYS A 48 13.83 -9.08 3.67
CA LYS A 48 14.86 -9.84 4.42
C LYS A 48 15.67 -10.79 3.54
N MET A 49 15.10 -11.26 2.44
CA MET A 49 15.70 -12.26 1.54
C MET A 49 16.32 -11.65 0.27
N GLN A 50 16.44 -10.32 0.18
CA GLN A 50 16.99 -9.61 -0.98
C GLN A 50 16.39 -10.03 -2.35
N ARG A 51 15.10 -10.38 -2.36
CA ARG A 51 14.34 -10.66 -3.59
C ARG A 51 13.15 -9.72 -3.64
N GLU A 52 12.85 -9.22 -4.84
CA GLU A 52 11.63 -8.45 -5.07
C GLU A 52 10.43 -9.33 -4.76
N HIS A 53 9.42 -8.74 -4.13
CA HIS A 53 8.12 -9.39 -3.99
C HIS A 53 7.18 -8.76 -5.02
N LEU A 54 6.81 -9.58 -6.01
CA LEU A 54 5.92 -9.20 -7.09
C LEU A 54 4.50 -9.63 -6.74
N VAL A 55 3.59 -8.67 -6.65
CA VAL A 55 2.21 -8.88 -6.23
C VAL A 55 1.28 -8.49 -7.38
N PRO A 56 0.72 -9.46 -8.12
CA PRO A 56 -0.30 -9.19 -9.12
C PRO A 56 -1.53 -8.55 -8.48
N LEU A 57 -2.09 -7.53 -9.12
CA LEU A 57 -3.21 -6.76 -8.55
C LEU A 57 -4.52 -7.20 -9.21
N SER A 58 -5.50 -7.56 -8.38
CA SER A 58 -6.84 -7.82 -8.89
C SER A 58 -7.55 -6.50 -9.24
N PRO A 59 -8.60 -6.53 -10.08
CA PRO A 59 -9.41 -5.35 -10.36
C PRO A 59 -9.97 -4.67 -9.11
N ALA A 60 -10.29 -5.45 -8.07
CA ALA A 60 -10.73 -4.93 -6.78
C ALA A 60 -9.65 -4.11 -6.06
N VAL A 61 -8.39 -4.57 -6.12
CA VAL A 61 -7.25 -3.82 -5.56
C VAL A 61 -7.00 -2.54 -6.35
N VAL A 62 -7.06 -2.60 -7.68
CA VAL A 62 -6.90 -1.41 -8.53
C VAL A 62 -7.98 -0.36 -8.22
N ALA A 63 -9.24 -0.77 -8.10
CA ALA A 63 -10.33 0.12 -7.74
C ALA A 63 -10.14 0.75 -6.35
N LEU A 64 -9.66 -0.03 -5.38
CA LEU A 64 -9.32 0.46 -4.04
C LEU A 64 -8.19 1.50 -4.11
N LEU A 65 -7.11 1.21 -4.85
CA LEU A 65 -5.98 2.12 -5.01
C LEU A 65 -6.40 3.43 -5.70
N ALA A 66 -7.27 3.34 -6.71
CA ALA A 66 -7.83 4.52 -7.37
C ALA A 66 -8.65 5.39 -6.41
N ASP A 67 -9.45 4.79 -5.53
CA ASP A 67 -10.18 5.53 -4.50
C ASP A 67 -9.24 6.16 -3.46
N VAL A 68 -8.23 5.43 -2.97
CA VAL A 68 -7.21 5.97 -2.04
C VAL A 68 -6.47 7.15 -2.69
N ARG A 69 -6.12 7.05 -3.98
CA ARG A 69 -5.37 8.06 -4.71
C ARG A 69 -6.06 9.42 -4.72
N ARG A 70 -7.40 9.45 -4.80
CA ARG A 70 -8.20 10.70 -4.79
C ARG A 70 -7.96 11.57 -3.56
N TYR A 71 -7.62 10.95 -2.44
CA TYR A 71 -7.42 11.63 -1.16
C TYR A 71 -5.95 11.67 -0.73
N SER A 72 -5.06 10.97 -1.43
CA SER A 72 -3.65 10.90 -1.09
C SER A 72 -2.92 12.18 -1.48
N ARG A 73 -2.13 12.71 -0.54
CA ARG A 73 -1.25 13.87 -0.71
C ARG A 73 0.21 13.55 -0.35
N SER A 74 0.55 12.27 -0.28
CA SER A 74 1.83 11.75 0.18
C SER A 74 2.44 10.85 -0.88
N ARG A 75 3.75 10.63 -0.78
CA ARG A 75 4.44 9.54 -1.50
C ARG A 75 3.95 8.16 -1.06
N TYR A 76 3.50 8.03 0.19
CA TYR A 76 2.96 6.78 0.73
C TYR A 76 1.49 6.62 0.34
N VAL A 77 1.09 5.38 0.04
CA VAL A 77 -0.32 5.04 -0.20
C VAL A 77 -1.16 5.34 1.05
N PHE A 78 -0.62 5.00 2.23
CA PHE A 78 -1.22 5.31 3.52
C PHE A 78 -0.28 6.21 4.35
N ALA A 79 -0.57 7.51 4.34
CA ALA A 79 0.18 8.51 5.10
C ALA A 79 -0.28 8.59 6.56
N GLY A 80 0.67 8.85 7.46
CA GLY A 80 0.41 9.15 8.87
C GLY A 80 -0.03 10.60 9.09
N GLU A 81 0.11 11.09 10.32
CA GLU A 81 -0.19 12.49 10.67
C GLU A 81 0.63 13.49 9.86
N LYS A 82 1.87 13.14 9.56
CA LYS A 82 2.79 13.90 8.70
C LYS A 82 2.78 13.29 7.30
N PRO A 83 2.55 14.07 6.22
CA PRO A 83 2.56 13.55 4.85
C PRO A 83 3.86 12.86 4.45
N GLU A 84 4.99 13.20 5.06
CA GLU A 84 6.30 12.62 4.79
C GLU A 84 6.50 11.26 5.47
N GLN A 85 5.53 10.80 6.26
CA GLN A 85 5.62 9.58 7.04
C GLN A 85 4.46 8.64 6.69
N ALA A 86 4.76 7.35 6.59
CA ALA A 86 3.72 6.32 6.52
C ALA A 86 2.93 6.24 7.83
N ILE A 87 1.70 5.69 7.79
CA ILE A 87 0.95 5.34 9.02
C ILE A 87 1.82 4.48 9.93
N SER A 88 1.64 4.53 11.25
CA SER A 88 2.42 3.67 12.17
C SER A 88 1.98 2.20 12.08
N GLN A 89 2.84 1.27 12.51
CA GLN A 89 2.47 -0.16 12.52
C GLN A 89 1.25 -0.40 13.42
N ASN A 90 1.19 0.27 14.58
CA ASN A 90 0.06 0.16 15.48
C ASN A 90 -1.23 0.68 14.83
N THR A 91 -1.16 1.78 14.10
CA THR A 91 -2.32 2.30 13.35
C THR A 91 -2.78 1.32 12.29
N MET A 92 -1.85 0.68 11.56
CA MET A 92 -2.17 -0.32 10.54
C MET A 92 -2.85 -1.58 11.11
N ILE A 93 -2.47 -2.00 12.33
CA ILE A 93 -2.97 -3.22 12.97
C ILE A 93 -4.26 -2.98 13.77
N TYR A 94 -4.31 -1.89 14.54
CA TYR A 94 -5.36 -1.65 15.54
C TYR A 94 -6.26 -0.47 15.20
N GLY A 95 -5.83 0.42 14.30
CA GLY A 95 -6.52 1.67 14.01
C GLY A 95 -7.38 1.65 12.77
N CYS A 96 -7.25 0.63 11.91
CA CYS A 96 -7.92 0.48 10.63
C CYS A 96 -9.12 -0.48 10.70
#